data_AF-A0A4Q1RN60-F1
#
_entry.id   AF-A0A4Q1RN60-F1
#
_cell.length_a   1.000
_cell.length_b   1.000
_cell.length_c   1.000
_cell.angle_alpha   90.00
_cell.angle_beta   90.00
_cell.angle_gamma   90.00
#
_symmetry.space_group_name_H-M   'P 1'
#
loop_
_entity.id
_entity.type
_entity.pdbx_description
1 polymer ?
#
loop_
_entity_poly.entity_id
_entity_poly.type
_entity_poly.pdbx_seq_one_letter_code
_entity_poly.pdbx_strand_id
1 'polypeptide(L)' 'MTQLPDDIAWTLINTEDWGGGLERTFRAENVEHADCGGDVLLVHLHDEMGGITGAHSRCAKCGEDLTA' A
#
# COMPACT_ATOMS: atom_id res chain seq x y z
N MET A 1 4.12 12.64 -7.78
CA MET A 1 4.85 11.78 -6.83
C MET A 1 3.83 11.35 -5.80
N THR A 2 3.39 10.09 -5.84
CA THR A 2 2.41 9.56 -4.90
C THR A 2 3.14 9.34 -3.58
N GLN A 3 3.14 10.36 -2.73
CA GLN A 3 3.70 10.28 -1.39
C GLN A 3 2.66 9.64 -0.46
N LEU A 4 3.15 8.84 0.48
CA LEU A 4 2.33 8.36 1.59
C LEU A 4 1.73 9.58 2.31
N PRO A 5 0.45 9.54 2.72
CA PRO A 5 -0.06 10.56 3.63
C PRO A 5 0.81 10.58 4.89
N ASP A 6 1.50 11.69 5.13
CA ASP A 6 2.42 11.83 6.27
C ASP A 6 1.71 11.74 7.63
N ASP A 7 0.40 12.02 7.66
CA ASP A 7 -0.45 11.91 8.86
C ASP A 7 -0.76 10.47 9.27
N ILE A 8 -0.44 9.47 8.43
CA ILE A 8 -0.64 8.05 8.71
C ILE A 8 0.72 7.40 8.94
N ALA A 9 0.88 6.74 10.07
CA ALA A 9 2.04 5.87 10.28
C ALA A 9 1.89 4.62 9.41
N TRP A 10 2.86 4.37 8.53
CA TRP A 10 2.87 3.22 7.62
C TRP A 10 3.97 2.24 8.01
N THR A 11 3.60 0.97 8.18
CA THR A 11 4.56 -0.11 8.44
C THR A 11 4.72 -0.95 7.18
N LEU A 12 5.95 -1.10 6.68
CA LEU A 12 6.25 -2.04 5.59
C LEU A 12 6.06 -3.48 6.09
N ILE A 13 5.10 -4.20 5.51
CA ILE A 13 4.76 -5.58 5.90
C ILE A 13 5.14 -6.62 4.86
N ASN A 14 5.31 -6.24 3.60
CA ASN A 14 5.75 -7.14 2.54
C ASN A 14 6.60 -6.42 1.49
N THR A 15 7.53 -7.14 0.90
CA THR A 15 8.25 -6.71 -0.31
C THR A 15 8.38 -7.92 -1.22
N GLU A 16 7.87 -7.80 -2.45
CA GLU A 16 7.88 -8.84 -3.46
C GLU A 16 8.63 -8.35 -4.71
N ASP A 17 9.50 -9.20 -5.26
CA ASP A 17 10.20 -8.95 -6.52
C ASP A 17 9.51 -9.74 -7.63
N TRP A 18 9.16 -9.07 -8.73
CA TRP A 18 8.48 -9.69 -9.87
C TRP A 18 9.35 -9.76 -11.13
N GLY A 19 10.68 -9.65 -10.99
CA GLY A 19 11.64 -9.79 -12.08
C GLY A 19 11.74 -8.60 -13.05
N GLY A 20 11.02 -7.50 -12.78
CA GLY A 20 11.09 -6.23 -13.52
C GLY A 20 10.82 -5.00 -12.65
N GLY A 21 10.83 -5.17 -11.33
CA GLY A 21 10.47 -4.15 -10.35
C GLY A 21 10.18 -4.78 -8.98
N LEU A 22 9.86 -3.92 -8.01
CA LEU A 22 9.49 -4.30 -6.65
C LEU A 22 8.07 -3.87 -6.32
N GLU A 23 7.30 -4.76 -5.72
CA GLU A 23 6.06 -4.42 -5.03
C GLU A 23 6.35 -4.27 -3.53
N ARG A 24 5.92 -3.17 -2.92
CA ARG A 24 6.02 -2.93 -1.49
C ARG A 24 4.65 -2.70 -0.90
N THR A 25 4.28 -3.51 0.09
CA THR A 25 2.99 -3.40 0.77
C THR A 25 3.20 -2.82 2.16
N PHE A 26 2.54 -1.69 2.40
CA PHE A 26 2.51 -0.97 3.64
C PHE A 26 1.15 -1.15 4.31
N ARG A 27 1.14 -1.34 5.62
CA ARG A 27 -0.06 -1.32 6.45
C ARG A 27 -0.17 0.01 7.15
N ALA A 28 -1.34 0.65 7.09
CA ALA A 28 -1.62 1.83 7.88
C ALA A 28 -1.79 1.45 9.36
N GLU A 29 -1.13 2.16 10.26
CA GLU A 29 -1.25 1.94 11.70
C GLU A 29 -2.40 2.78 12.26
N ASN A 30 -3.25 2.14 13.08
CA ASN A 30 -4.44 2.77 13.68
C ASN A 30 -5.45 3.32 12.66
N VAL A 31 -5.40 2.85 11.41
CA VAL A 31 -6.39 3.16 10.37
C VAL A 31 -7.00 1.85 9.89
N GLU A 32 -8.31 1.74 10.05
CA GLU A 32 -9.09 0.57 9.69
C GLU A 32 -10.16 0.97 8.66
N HIS A 33 -10.50 0.03 7.78
CA HIS A 33 -11.59 0.21 6.83
C HIS A 33 -12.92 0.38 7.58
N ALA A 34 -13.64 1.48 7.29
CA ALA A 34 -14.82 1.89 8.05
C ALA A 34 -15.93 0.82 8.11
N ASP A 35 -16.15 0.09 7.02
CA ASP A 35 -17.23 -0.89 6.95
C ASP A 35 -16.90 -2.23 7.61
N CYS A 36 -15.69 -2.75 7.39
CA CYS A 36 -15.35 -4.11 7.83
C CYS A 36 -14.32 -4.19 8.97
N GLY A 37 -13.75 -3.05 9.40
CA GLY A 37 -12.69 -2.97 10.40
C GLY A 37 -11.43 -3.75 9.99
N GLY A 38 -11.13 -3.78 8.69
CA GLY A 38 -9.95 -4.47 8.18
C GLY A 38 -8.79 -3.51 8.02
N ASP A 39 -7.55 -4.01 8.12
CA ASP A 39 -6.37 -3.18 7.89
C ASP A 39 -6.40 -2.52 6.50
N VAL A 40 -6.05 -1.23 6.45
CA VAL A 40 -5.83 -0.52 5.20
C VAL A 40 -4.41 -0.80 4.71
N LEU A 41 -4.31 -1.36 3.52
CA LEU A 41 -3.05 -1.66 2.85
C LEU A 41 -2.82 -0.67 1.73
N LEU A 42 -1.58 -0.25 1.56
CA LEU A 42 -1.12 0.50 0.42
C LEU A 42 -0.01 -0.27 -0.28
N VAL A 43 -0.13 -0.40 -1.58
CA VAL A 43 0.80 -1.15 -2.42
C VAL A 43 1.50 -0.16 -3.34
N HIS A 44 2.83 -0.10 -3.27
CA HIS A 44 3.66 0.66 -4.19
C HIS A 44 4.35 -0.29 -5.18
N LEU A 45 4.23 0.03 -6.46
CA LEU A 45 5.00 -0.60 -7.53
C LEU A 45 6.20 0.29 -7.83
N HIS A 46 7.38 -0.30 -7.78
CA HIS A 46 8.65 0.34 -8.07
C HIS A 46 9.27 -0.27 -9.32
N ASP A 47 9.87 0.56 -10.17
CA ASP A 47 10.76 0.11 -11.24
C ASP A 47 12.13 -0.35 -10.70
N GLU A 48 12.97 -0.85 -11.60
CA GLU A 48 14.34 -1.31 -11.30
C GLU A 48 15.26 -0.20 -10.76
N MET A 49 14.92 1.07 -11.00
CA MET A 49 15.65 2.24 -10.47
C MET A 49 15.11 2.69 -9.11
N GLY A 50 14.10 2.00 -8.57
CA GLY A 50 13.45 2.31 -7.30
C GLY A 50 12.40 3.43 -7.40
N GLY A 51 12.09 3.92 -8.60
CA GLY A 51 11.06 4.92 -8.84
C GLY A 51 9.66 4.32 -8.66
N ILE A 52 8.76 5.04 -7.99
CA ILE A 52 7.36 4.60 -7.86
C ILE A 52 6.67 4.77 -9.23
N THR A 53 6.27 3.66 -9.82
CA THR A 53 5.54 3.61 -11.11
C THR A 53 4.03 3.52 -10.91
N GLY A 54 3.58 3.05 -9.75
CA GLY A 54 2.17 2.96 -9.40
C GLY A 54 1.96 2.84 -7.90
N ALA A 55 0.79 3.27 -7.42
CA ALA A 55 0.37 3.06 -6.05
C ALA A 55 -1.15 2.85 -6.02
N HIS A 56 -1.61 1.91 -5.21
CA HIS A 56 -3.03 1.66 -4.98
C HIS A 56 -3.26 1.19 -3.54
N SER A 57 -4.43 1.48 -2.98
CA SER A 57 -4.80 1.09 -1.63
C SER A 57 -5.97 0.10 -1.65
N ARG A 58 -6.00 -0.81 -0.69
CA ARG A 58 -7.06 -1.81 -0.55
C ARG A 58 -7.29 -2.22 0.89
N CYS A 59 -8.48 -2.72 1.19
CA CYS A 59 -8.74 -3.36 2.48
C CYS A 59 -8.20 -4.80 2.50
N ALA A 60 -7.44 -5.17 3.54
CA ALA A 60 -6.91 -6.53 3.73
C ALA A 60 -8.02 -7.60 3.92
N LYS A 61 -9.20 -7.19 4.39
CA LYS A 61 -10.28 -8.10 4.80
C LYS A 61 -11.34 -8.33 3.72
N CYS A 62 -11.88 -7.27 3.15
CA CYS A 62 -12.91 -7.36 2.10
C CYS A 62 -12.34 -7.22 0.67
N GLY A 63 -11.08 -6.81 0.52
CA GLY A 63 -10.46 -6.60 -0.79
C GLY A 63 -10.96 -5.37 -1.55
N GLU A 64 -11.76 -4.50 -0.90
CA GLU A 64 -12.24 -3.26 -1.51
C GLU A 64 -11.06 -2.38 -1.93
N ASP A 65 -11.14 -1.81 -3.14
CA ASP A 65 -10.18 -0.80 -3.61
C ASP A 65 -10.47 0.54 -2.93
N LEU A 66 -9.46 1.06 -2.23
CA LEU A 66 -9.50 2.28 -1.44
C LEU A 66 -8.65 3.38 -2.09
N THR A 67 -8.38 3.30 -3.39
CA THR A 67 -7.46 4.21 -4.10
C THR A 67 -8.09 5.59 -4.37
N ALA A 68 -9.41 5.71 -4.18
CA ALA A 68 -10.20 6.90 -4.50
C ALA A 68 -10.05 8.06 -3.50
#